data_AF-A0A024U5K3-F1
#
_entry.id   AF-A0A024U5K3-F1
#
_cell.length_a   1.000
_cell.length_b   1.000
_cell.length_c   1.000
_cell.angle_alpha   90.00
_cell.angle_beta   90.00
_cell.angle_gamma   90.00
#
_symmetry.space_group_name_H-M   'P 1'
#
loop_
_entity.id
_entity.type
_entity.pdbx_description
1 polymer ?
#
loop_
_entity_poly.entity_id
_entity_poly.type
_entity_poly.pdbx_seq_one_letter_code
_entity_poly.pdbx_strand_id
1 'polypeptide(L)'
;MFADRQPKLVPGPRSLDQGEHATFAAALMKSQGMKLHRSTVVDVACTQPSVDAYSGDVRLRQSVELKFGDFVAYYQAKQGGSFHWLMEAESDLQFYLAQCPLYSTSADVPAVLPNLLPCCAALKPPVLDTVDVTQINLWMTVAPSDTSVHYDAYENILHVVEGSKRVRLYPPSATPAIQPHAIYSKSSNHTILTLEESKALPDFVEFNVDANTALYIPEGWWHQVHSASFTVAVNYWFDGMRSRLLAQPTMVPYYARVVVEDLVRSARLDAMKDAVDQSRHRLLQRNLLAQDPYDSFLLDVSFHGAGLRLGR
;
A
#
# COMPACT_ATOMS: atom_id res chain seq x y z
N MET A 1 -14.16 5.54 -18.00
CA MET A 1 -13.40 6.77 -17.63
C MET A 1 -11.88 6.58 -17.67
N PHE A 2 -11.35 5.39 -17.39
CA PHE A 2 -9.91 5.11 -17.28
C PHE A 2 -9.21 4.68 -18.58
N ALA A 3 -9.89 4.78 -19.74
CA ALA A 3 -9.38 4.24 -21.00
C ALA A 3 -8.13 4.96 -21.52
N ASP A 4 -7.97 6.24 -21.20
CA ASP A 4 -6.82 7.08 -21.56
C ASP A 4 -5.59 6.83 -20.68
N ARG A 5 -5.78 6.23 -19.50
CA ARG A 5 -4.73 5.92 -18.51
C ARG A 5 -3.79 7.08 -18.24
N GLN A 6 -4.35 8.29 -18.20
CA GLN A 6 -3.65 9.50 -17.81
C GLN A 6 -4.00 9.84 -16.37
N PRO A 7 -3.00 10.21 -15.53
CA PRO A 7 -3.26 10.71 -14.19
C PRO A 7 -4.17 11.94 -14.25
N LYS A 8 -5.18 11.96 -13.38
CA LYS A 8 -6.12 13.10 -13.30
C LYS A 8 -6.82 13.15 -11.96
N LEU A 9 -7.10 14.36 -11.52
CA LEU A 9 -8.01 14.58 -10.40
C LEU A 9 -9.43 14.17 -10.80
N VAL A 10 -10.11 13.53 -9.87
CA VAL A 10 -11.52 13.14 -9.97
C VAL A 10 -12.25 13.59 -8.70
N PRO A 11 -13.55 13.87 -8.77
CA PRO A 11 -14.31 14.27 -7.60
C PRO A 11 -14.28 13.19 -6.51
N GLY A 12 -13.92 13.58 -5.29
CA GLY A 12 -14.15 12.78 -4.09
C GLY A 12 -15.49 13.19 -3.45
N PRO A 13 -16.24 12.25 -2.86
CA PRO A 13 -17.38 12.62 -2.02
C PRO A 13 -16.87 13.45 -0.84
N ARG A 14 -17.70 14.40 -0.39
CA ARG A 14 -17.38 15.15 0.82
C ARG A 14 -17.35 14.20 2.01
N SER A 15 -16.40 14.41 2.91
CA SER A 15 -16.42 13.80 4.24
C SER A 15 -17.81 13.96 4.86
N LEU A 16 -18.27 12.93 5.57
CA LEU A 16 -19.62 12.83 6.14
C LEU A 16 -20.03 14.16 6.79
N ASP A 17 -21.17 14.71 6.34
CA ASP A 17 -21.77 15.94 6.85
C ASP A 17 -22.24 15.71 8.30
N GLN A 18 -21.33 15.80 9.27
CA GLN A 18 -21.56 15.45 10.69
C GLN A 18 -21.60 16.68 11.62
N GLY A 19 -22.05 17.82 11.08
CA GLY A 19 -22.01 19.13 11.74
C GLY A 19 -20.71 19.86 11.44
N GLU A 20 -20.76 21.19 11.44
CA GLU A 20 -19.76 22.10 10.85
C GLU A 20 -18.30 21.97 11.37
N HIS A 21 -18.01 21.10 12.34
CA HIS A 21 -16.71 21.03 13.02
C HIS A 21 -16.18 19.62 13.39
N ALA A 22 -16.79 18.52 12.94
CA ALA A 22 -16.32 17.17 13.31
C ALA A 22 -15.25 16.64 12.33
N THR A 23 -14.04 16.31 12.81
CA THR A 23 -13.01 15.64 12.01
C THR A 23 -13.36 14.18 11.72
N PHE A 24 -12.82 13.60 10.65
CA PHE A 24 -12.96 12.18 10.30
C PHE A 24 -12.46 11.30 11.44
N ALA A 25 -11.35 11.63 12.08
CA ALA A 25 -10.86 10.90 13.26
C ALA A 25 -11.89 10.92 14.41
N ALA A 26 -12.57 12.04 14.65
CA ALA A 26 -13.63 12.14 15.65
C ALA A 26 -14.87 11.34 15.27
N ALA A 27 -15.27 11.34 13.99
CA ALA A 27 -16.35 10.51 13.48
C ALA A 27 -16.01 9.01 13.62
N LEU A 28 -14.79 8.63 13.26
CA LEU A 28 -14.27 7.27 13.36
C LEU A 28 -14.35 6.78 14.80
N MET A 29 -13.94 7.59 15.78
CA MET A 29 -13.99 7.23 17.21
C MET A 29 -15.40 6.96 17.74
N LYS A 30 -16.42 7.58 17.14
CA LYS A 30 -17.84 7.36 17.51
C LYS A 30 -18.47 6.17 16.78
N SER A 31 -17.81 5.64 15.75
CA SER A 31 -18.35 4.56 14.92
C SER A 31 -18.46 3.23 15.66
N GLN A 32 -19.40 2.39 15.22
CA GLN A 32 -19.49 1.01 15.71
C GLN A 32 -18.26 0.19 15.32
N GLY A 33 -17.70 0.43 14.15
CA GLY A 33 -16.48 -0.24 13.70
C GLY A 33 -15.29 0.03 14.60
N MET A 34 -15.12 1.26 15.10
CA MET A 34 -14.06 1.56 16.07
C MET A 34 -14.26 0.81 17.38
N LYS A 35 -15.49 0.66 17.88
CA LYS A 35 -15.73 -0.13 19.10
C LYS A 35 -15.24 -1.58 18.96
N LEU A 36 -15.41 -2.16 17.76
CA LEU A 36 -14.96 -3.53 17.46
C LEU A 36 -13.44 -3.62 17.26
N HIS A 37 -12.84 -2.59 16.66
CA HIS A 37 -11.42 -2.60 16.28
C HIS A 37 -10.49 -1.82 17.21
N ARG A 38 -11.00 -1.26 18.31
CA ARG A 38 -10.19 -0.45 19.25
C ARG A 38 -8.94 -1.20 19.73
N SER A 39 -9.08 -2.50 19.98
CA SER A 39 -8.00 -3.37 20.45
C SER A 39 -7.32 -4.17 19.34
N THR A 40 -7.72 -4.01 18.08
CA THR A 40 -7.07 -4.66 16.94
C THR A 40 -5.66 -4.10 16.80
N VAL A 41 -4.66 -4.99 16.80
CA VAL A 41 -3.27 -4.62 16.54
C VAL A 41 -3.09 -4.37 15.06
N VAL A 42 -2.46 -3.26 14.72
CA VAL A 42 -2.13 -2.85 13.35
C VAL A 42 -0.64 -2.52 13.27
N ASP A 43 -0.07 -2.74 12.09
CA ASP A 43 1.27 -2.27 11.78
C ASP A 43 1.26 -0.77 11.55
N VAL A 44 1.91 -0.02 12.46
CA VAL A 44 2.12 1.41 12.31
C VAL A 44 3.55 1.61 11.87
N ALA A 45 3.74 2.23 10.72
CA ALA A 45 5.07 2.54 10.23
C ALA A 45 5.68 3.64 11.11
N CYS A 46 6.97 3.49 11.41
CA CYS A 46 7.76 4.48 12.13
C CYS A 46 9.06 4.78 11.38
N THR A 47 9.50 6.03 11.45
CA THR A 47 10.77 6.46 10.84
C THR A 47 11.48 7.43 11.76
N GLN A 48 12.81 7.36 11.80
CA GLN A 48 13.59 8.41 12.46
C GLN A 48 13.45 9.73 11.67
N PRO A 49 13.26 10.89 12.35
CA PRO A 49 13.10 12.17 11.66
C PRO A 49 14.25 12.56 10.73
N SER A 50 15.45 12.04 10.97
CA SER A 50 16.68 12.32 10.21
C SER A 50 16.95 11.38 9.04
N VAL A 51 16.13 10.34 8.86
CA VAL A 51 16.34 9.30 7.84
C VAL A 51 15.48 9.60 6.61
N ASP A 52 16.06 9.41 5.42
CA ASP A 52 15.36 9.53 4.14
C ASP A 52 14.12 8.64 4.07
N ALA A 53 13.17 9.03 3.22
CA ALA A 53 11.94 8.26 3.00
C ALA A 53 12.26 6.80 2.65
N TYR A 54 11.46 5.86 3.17
CA TYR A 54 11.62 4.43 2.89
C TYR A 54 11.65 4.17 1.37
N SER A 55 12.81 3.74 0.87
CA SER A 55 13.09 3.45 -0.55
C SER A 55 13.22 1.96 -0.83
N GLY A 56 12.55 1.12 -0.04
CA GLY A 56 12.59 -0.33 -0.25
C GLY A 56 13.71 -1.07 0.49
N ASP A 57 14.61 -0.40 1.20
CA ASP A 57 15.54 -1.09 2.09
C ASP A 57 14.79 -1.60 3.32
N VAL A 58 14.53 -2.91 3.38
CA VAL A 58 13.78 -3.55 4.48
C VAL A 58 14.38 -3.24 5.86
N ARG A 59 15.68 -2.93 5.96
CA ARG A 59 16.32 -2.51 7.21
C ARG A 59 15.87 -1.13 7.68
N LEU A 60 15.45 -0.28 6.74
CA LEU A 60 14.90 1.04 6.99
C LEU A 60 13.37 1.00 7.21
N ARG A 61 12.71 -0.13 6.92
CA ARG A 61 11.30 -0.33 7.27
C ARG A 61 11.21 -0.61 8.77
N GLN A 62 10.92 0.41 9.55
CA GLN A 62 10.55 0.24 10.93
C GLN A 62 9.03 0.30 11.04
N SER A 63 8.46 -0.71 11.68
CA SER A 63 7.05 -0.72 12.05
C SER A 63 6.94 -1.17 13.49
N VAL A 64 5.94 -0.64 14.18
CA VAL A 64 5.57 -1.04 15.52
C VAL A 64 4.15 -1.57 15.49
N GLU A 65 3.92 -2.63 16.24
CA GLU A 65 2.57 -3.14 16.49
C GLU A 65 1.89 -2.27 17.53
N LEU A 66 0.79 -1.62 17.14
CA LEU A 66 0.01 -0.76 18.03
C LEU A 66 -1.46 -1.11 17.92
N LYS A 67 -2.20 -0.95 19.03
CA LYS A 67 -3.65 -1.02 18.96
C LYS A 67 -4.16 0.15 18.13
N PHE A 68 -5.03 -0.12 17.19
CA PHE A 68 -5.59 0.88 16.30
C PHE A 68 -6.26 2.03 17.08
N GLY A 69 -6.97 1.71 18.16
CA GLY A 69 -7.58 2.72 19.03
C GLY A 69 -6.56 3.65 19.70
N ASP A 70 -5.38 3.14 20.08
CA ASP A 70 -4.31 3.94 20.69
C ASP A 70 -3.67 4.87 19.64
N PHE A 71 -3.50 4.39 18.40
CA PHE A 71 -3.00 5.22 17.29
C PHE A 71 -3.97 6.37 16.96
N VAL A 72 -5.28 6.10 16.90
CA VAL A 72 -6.27 7.15 16.61
C VAL A 72 -6.41 8.13 17.77
N ALA A 73 -6.35 7.66 19.03
CA ALA A 73 -6.32 8.53 20.21
C ALA A 73 -5.09 9.45 20.21
N TYR A 74 -3.91 8.89 19.87
CA TYR A 74 -2.68 9.65 19.66
C TYR A 74 -2.83 10.73 18.58
N TYR A 75 -3.36 10.36 17.40
CA TYR A 75 -3.62 11.31 16.31
C TYR A 75 -4.49 12.48 16.79
N GLN A 76 -5.61 12.20 17.47
CA GLN A 76 -6.53 13.24 17.96
C GLN A 76 -5.91 14.11 19.04
N ALA A 77 -5.17 13.51 19.97
CA ALA A 77 -4.49 14.24 21.04
C ALA A 77 -3.47 15.23 20.44
N LYS A 78 -2.67 14.77 19.48
CA LYS A 78 -1.67 15.60 18.79
C LYS A 78 -2.33 16.74 17.99
N GLN A 79 -3.44 16.46 17.31
CA GLN A 79 -4.20 17.46 16.57
C GLN A 79 -4.84 18.51 17.50
N GLY A 80 -5.34 18.06 18.66
CA GLY A 80 -6.02 18.91 19.65
C GLY A 80 -5.08 19.58 20.67
N GLY A 81 -3.78 19.35 20.61
CA GLY A 81 -2.79 19.90 21.56
C GLY A 81 -2.87 19.29 22.96
N SER A 82 -3.43 18.09 23.12
CA SER A 82 -3.44 17.35 24.38
C SER A 82 -2.40 16.25 24.40
N PHE A 83 -2.04 15.77 25.60
CA PHE A 83 -1.01 14.76 25.78
C PHE A 83 -1.49 13.35 25.42
N HIS A 84 -0.61 12.55 24.81
CA HIS A 84 -0.75 11.11 24.66
C HIS A 84 0.61 10.44 24.86
N TRP A 85 0.64 9.26 25.48
CA TRP A 85 1.89 8.57 25.84
C TRP A 85 2.80 8.26 24.63
N LEU A 86 2.23 8.00 23.44
CA LEU A 86 3.02 7.84 22.20
C LEU A 86 3.89 9.05 21.86
N MET A 87 3.51 10.25 22.30
CA MET A 87 4.27 11.48 22.02
C MET A 87 5.65 11.45 22.68
N GLU A 88 5.83 10.67 23.74
CA GLU A 88 7.12 10.52 24.40
C GLU A 88 8.17 9.85 23.50
N ALA A 89 7.74 9.06 22.50
CA ALA A 89 8.64 8.41 21.54
C ALA A 89 8.94 9.28 20.31
N GLU A 90 8.34 10.46 20.18
CA GLU A 90 8.47 11.30 18.98
C GLU A 90 9.82 12.01 18.85
N SER A 91 10.60 12.09 19.92
CA SER A 91 12.00 12.52 19.84
C SER A 91 12.81 11.66 18.88
N ASP A 92 12.41 10.39 18.76
CA ASP A 92 13.17 9.37 18.03
C ASP A 92 12.40 8.81 16.83
N LEU A 93 11.07 8.77 16.87
CA LEU A 93 10.23 8.11 15.86
C LEU A 93 9.00 8.92 15.47
N GLN A 94 8.79 9.09 14.17
CA GLN A 94 7.53 9.59 13.63
C GLN A 94 6.63 8.44 13.22
N PHE A 95 5.38 8.47 13.62
CA PHE A 95 4.39 7.41 13.35
C PHE A 95 3.42 7.80 12.23
N TYR A 96 3.12 6.84 11.35
CA TYR A 96 2.04 6.96 10.38
C TYR A 96 1.40 5.59 10.11
N LEU A 97 0.09 5.59 9.88
CA LEU A 97 -0.65 4.40 9.46
C LEU A 97 -0.56 4.29 7.93
N ALA A 98 0.06 3.23 7.46
CA ALA A 98 0.33 3.00 6.04
C ALA A 98 -0.45 1.79 5.53
N GLN A 99 -1.18 1.95 4.42
CA GLN A 99 -1.86 0.85 3.72
C GLN A 99 -2.67 -0.08 4.64
N CYS A 100 -3.35 0.45 5.66
CA CYS A 100 -4.08 -0.40 6.59
C CYS A 100 -5.34 -0.98 5.91
N PRO A 101 -5.42 -2.31 5.65
CA PRO A 101 -6.46 -2.86 4.80
C PRO A 101 -7.85 -2.83 5.48
N LEU A 102 -8.80 -2.14 4.87
CA LEU A 102 -10.22 -2.14 5.25
C LEU A 102 -11.01 -3.21 4.50
N TYR A 103 -10.59 -3.54 3.29
CA TYR A 103 -11.20 -4.53 2.42
C TYR A 103 -10.13 -5.13 1.52
N SER A 104 -10.21 -6.43 1.25
CA SER A 104 -9.35 -7.14 0.31
C SER A 104 -10.06 -8.38 -0.21
N THR A 105 -9.95 -8.63 -1.51
CA THR A 105 -10.36 -9.89 -2.14
C THR A 105 -9.28 -10.96 -2.09
N SER A 106 -8.04 -10.60 -1.75
CA SER A 106 -6.91 -11.52 -1.68
C SER A 106 -6.80 -12.17 -0.30
N ALA A 107 -6.57 -13.49 -0.28
CA ALA A 107 -6.28 -14.21 0.95
C ALA A 107 -4.88 -13.89 1.52
N ASP A 108 -3.95 -13.43 0.67
CA ASP A 108 -2.56 -13.14 1.06
C ASP A 108 -2.44 -11.85 1.86
N VAL A 109 -3.35 -10.91 1.62
CA VAL A 109 -3.40 -9.61 2.30
C VAL A 109 -4.83 -9.42 2.82
N PRO A 110 -5.21 -10.08 3.93
CA PRO A 110 -6.57 -10.01 4.45
C PRO A 110 -6.90 -8.62 4.98
N ALA A 111 -8.19 -8.29 5.03
CA ALA A 111 -8.66 -7.08 5.68
C ALA A 111 -8.36 -7.11 7.18
N VAL A 112 -7.74 -6.05 7.70
CA VAL A 112 -7.37 -5.92 9.13
C VAL A 112 -8.46 -5.20 9.90
N LEU A 113 -9.11 -4.20 9.28
CA LEU A 113 -10.15 -3.38 9.91
C LEU A 113 -11.50 -3.41 9.15
N PRO A 114 -12.05 -4.59 8.81
CA PRO A 114 -13.22 -4.69 7.93
C PRO A 114 -14.48 -4.00 8.48
N ASN A 115 -14.65 -3.91 9.80
CA ASN A 115 -15.85 -3.28 10.37
C ASN A 115 -15.81 -1.73 10.30
N LEU A 116 -14.70 -1.12 9.87
CA LEU A 116 -14.64 0.31 9.56
C LEU A 116 -15.14 0.64 8.15
N LEU A 117 -15.27 -0.37 7.28
CA LEU A 117 -15.68 -0.18 5.89
C LEU A 117 -17.02 0.56 5.74
N PRO A 118 -18.08 0.30 6.54
CA PRO A 118 -19.34 1.04 6.42
C PRO A 118 -19.17 2.56 6.62
N CYS A 119 -18.25 2.99 7.47
CA CYS A 119 -17.95 4.42 7.67
C CYS A 119 -17.17 5.01 6.49
N CYS A 120 -16.38 4.19 5.80
CA CYS A 120 -15.59 4.60 4.64
C CYS A 120 -16.33 4.40 3.31
N ALA A 121 -17.43 3.65 3.28
CA ALA A 121 -18.20 3.35 2.08
C ALA A 121 -18.80 4.63 1.46
N ALA A 122 -19.26 5.56 2.30
CA ALA A 122 -19.71 6.88 1.87
C ALA A 122 -18.58 7.73 1.25
N LEU A 123 -17.31 7.35 1.46
CA LEU A 123 -16.15 8.03 0.91
C LEU A 123 -15.71 7.48 -0.44
N LYS A 124 -16.39 6.47 -0.99
CA LYS A 124 -16.07 5.89 -2.30
C LYS A 124 -16.29 6.94 -3.42
N PRO A 125 -15.25 7.32 -4.18
CA PRO A 125 -15.41 8.19 -5.35
C PRO A 125 -16.41 7.64 -6.38
N PRO A 126 -17.35 8.45 -6.91
CA PRO A 126 -18.36 7.99 -7.88
C PRO A 126 -17.77 7.37 -9.15
N VAL A 127 -16.53 7.72 -9.49
CA VAL A 127 -15.82 7.12 -10.62
C VAL A 127 -15.62 5.59 -10.46
N LEU A 128 -15.71 5.08 -9.24
CA LEU A 128 -15.57 3.66 -8.92
C LEU A 128 -16.91 2.91 -8.90
N ASP A 129 -18.04 3.53 -9.21
CA ASP A 129 -19.38 2.90 -9.11
C ASP A 129 -19.50 1.64 -9.99
N THR A 130 -18.83 1.63 -11.14
CA THR A 130 -18.81 0.50 -12.08
C THR A 130 -17.47 -0.25 -12.05
N VAL A 131 -16.69 -0.10 -10.98
CA VAL A 131 -15.36 -0.72 -10.84
C VAL A 131 -15.41 -1.76 -9.73
N ASP A 132 -14.95 -2.96 -10.05
CA ASP A 132 -14.72 -4.03 -9.08
C ASP A 132 -13.41 -3.73 -8.32
N VAL A 133 -13.56 -3.07 -7.18
CA VAL A 133 -12.44 -2.76 -6.27
C VAL A 133 -11.95 -4.05 -5.63
N THR A 134 -10.65 -4.29 -5.66
CA THR A 134 -10.00 -5.48 -5.08
C THR A 134 -9.45 -5.21 -3.68
N GLN A 135 -9.05 -3.97 -3.39
CA GLN A 135 -8.53 -3.59 -2.07
C GLN A 135 -8.86 -2.14 -1.71
N ILE A 136 -9.14 -1.89 -0.44
CA ILE A 136 -9.36 -0.54 0.12
C ILE A 136 -8.45 -0.38 1.32
N ASN A 137 -7.63 0.67 1.34
CA ASN A 137 -6.69 0.90 2.44
C ASN A 137 -6.86 2.29 3.06
N LEU A 138 -6.73 2.34 4.38
CA LEU A 138 -6.70 3.55 5.18
C LEU A 138 -5.26 4.04 5.39
N TRP A 139 -5.08 5.34 5.27
CA TRP A 139 -3.83 6.05 5.52
C TRP A 139 -4.07 7.19 6.49
N MET A 140 -3.21 7.32 7.49
CA MET A 140 -3.27 8.43 8.45
C MET A 140 -1.86 8.91 8.79
N THR A 141 -1.61 10.18 8.48
CA THR A 141 -0.32 10.85 8.69
C THR A 141 -0.45 11.87 9.81
N VAL A 142 0.43 11.83 10.82
CA VAL A 142 0.41 12.77 11.94
C VAL A 142 1.36 13.95 11.70
N ALA A 143 2.60 13.68 11.31
CA ALA A 143 3.61 14.68 10.93
C ALA A 143 3.87 14.63 9.40
N PRO A 144 4.37 15.70 8.76
CA PRO A 144 4.61 15.69 7.33
C PRO A 144 5.56 14.57 6.93
N SER A 145 5.27 13.87 5.84
CA SER A 145 6.09 12.76 5.37
C SER A 145 6.17 12.66 3.86
N ASP A 146 7.33 12.24 3.37
CA ASP A 146 7.57 11.90 1.98
C ASP A 146 7.62 10.37 1.82
N THR A 147 7.08 9.84 0.73
CA THR A 147 7.39 8.49 0.26
C THR A 147 8.59 8.53 -0.69
N SER A 148 9.26 7.40 -0.89
CA SER A 148 10.14 7.24 -2.06
C SER A 148 9.32 7.19 -3.36
N VAL A 149 10.00 7.36 -4.49
CA VAL A 149 9.40 7.12 -5.82
C VAL A 149 9.20 5.60 -5.99
N HIS A 150 7.96 5.20 -6.26
CA HIS A 150 7.59 3.80 -6.49
C HIS A 150 6.41 3.67 -7.44
N TYR A 151 6.11 2.46 -7.91
CA TYR A 151 4.85 2.18 -8.62
C TYR A 151 4.05 1.08 -7.91
N ASP A 152 2.75 1.08 -8.19
CA ASP A 152 1.83 0.00 -7.82
C ASP A 152 1.53 -0.89 -9.04
N ALA A 153 1.25 -2.17 -8.77
CA ALA A 153 0.80 -3.13 -9.77
C ALA A 153 -0.73 -3.16 -9.96
N TYR A 154 -1.39 -2.05 -9.64
CA TYR A 154 -2.83 -1.87 -9.64
C TYR A 154 -3.19 -0.50 -10.21
N GLU A 155 -4.38 -0.40 -10.77
CA GLU A 155 -5.01 0.90 -10.98
C GLU A 155 -5.43 1.44 -9.61
N ASN A 156 -5.22 2.72 -9.36
CA ASN A 156 -5.36 3.29 -8.02
C ASN A 156 -6.16 4.60 -8.04
N ILE A 157 -7.10 4.73 -7.12
CA ILE A 157 -7.74 6.01 -6.78
C ILE A 157 -7.31 6.39 -5.36
N LEU A 158 -6.50 7.45 -5.24
CA LEU A 158 -6.08 8.02 -3.97
C LEU A 158 -7.02 9.16 -3.58
N HIS A 159 -7.92 8.92 -2.64
CA HIS A 159 -8.87 9.93 -2.12
C HIS A 159 -8.34 10.54 -0.83
N VAL A 160 -8.12 11.85 -0.80
CA VAL A 160 -7.80 12.58 0.44
C VAL A 160 -9.10 13.01 1.11
N VAL A 161 -9.31 12.51 2.32
CA VAL A 161 -10.52 12.76 3.14
C VAL A 161 -10.32 14.01 3.99
N GLU A 162 -9.14 14.15 4.59
CA GLU A 162 -8.73 15.31 5.38
C GLU A 162 -7.26 15.66 5.09
N GLY A 163 -6.92 16.95 5.20
CA GLY A 163 -5.57 17.43 4.91
C GLY A 163 -5.30 17.54 3.40
N SER A 164 -4.05 17.30 3.01
CA SER A 164 -3.63 17.36 1.61
C SER A 164 -2.41 16.49 1.31
N LYS A 165 -2.31 16.07 0.06
CA LYS A 165 -1.13 15.40 -0.49
C LYS A 165 -0.65 16.11 -1.74
N ARG A 166 0.67 16.21 -1.91
CA ARG A 166 1.31 16.51 -3.20
C ARG A 166 1.80 15.22 -3.81
N VAL A 167 1.39 14.95 -5.04
CA VAL A 167 1.75 13.71 -5.74
C VAL A 167 2.46 14.07 -7.04
N ARG A 168 3.73 13.69 -7.14
CA ARG A 168 4.48 13.74 -8.40
C ARG A 168 4.34 12.40 -9.10
N LEU A 169 3.96 12.42 -10.37
CA LEU A 169 3.82 11.22 -11.20
C LEU A 169 4.76 11.28 -12.39
N TYR A 170 5.34 10.13 -12.70
CA TYR A 170 6.22 9.92 -13.85
C TYR A 170 5.67 8.77 -14.68
N PRO A 171 5.65 8.89 -16.01
CA PRO A 171 5.19 7.82 -16.87
C PRO A 171 6.12 6.60 -16.75
N PRO A 172 5.63 5.39 -17.05
CA PRO A 172 6.46 4.18 -17.05
C PRO A 172 7.71 4.28 -17.94
N SER A 173 7.67 5.09 -19.00
CA SER A 173 8.83 5.38 -19.85
C SER A 173 9.98 6.10 -19.12
N ALA A 174 9.74 6.71 -17.96
CA ALA A 174 10.77 7.35 -17.13
C ALA A 174 11.61 6.35 -16.30
N THR A 175 11.27 5.05 -16.34
CA THR A 175 11.97 3.98 -15.59
C THR A 175 13.51 4.04 -15.67
N PRO A 176 14.14 4.32 -16.84
CA PRO A 176 15.60 4.41 -16.91
C PRO A 176 16.19 5.52 -16.03
N ALA A 177 15.53 6.67 -15.91
CA ALA A 177 15.97 7.78 -15.06
C ALA A 177 15.68 7.53 -13.58
N ILE A 178 14.58 6.83 -13.29
CA ILE A 178 14.14 6.50 -11.92
C ILE A 178 15.03 5.46 -11.26
N GLN A 179 15.75 4.63 -12.03
CA GLN A 179 16.70 3.66 -11.52
C GLN A 179 16.10 2.75 -10.42
N PRO A 180 15.15 1.87 -10.77
CA PRO A 180 14.55 0.99 -9.79
C PRO A 180 15.55 -0.05 -9.26
N HIS A 181 15.25 -0.60 -8.08
CA HIS A 181 15.99 -1.76 -7.56
C HIS A 181 16.03 -2.90 -8.57
N ALA A 182 16.98 -3.83 -8.42
CA ALA A 182 17.00 -5.01 -9.28
C ALA A 182 15.67 -5.79 -9.18
N ILE A 183 15.24 -6.41 -10.29
CA ILE A 183 14.01 -7.24 -10.41
C ILE A 183 13.91 -8.37 -9.38
N TYR A 184 15.03 -8.78 -8.81
CA TYR A 184 15.12 -9.83 -7.82
C TYR A 184 15.11 -9.27 -6.38
N SER A 185 15.05 -7.95 -6.21
CA SER A 185 14.87 -7.31 -4.91
C SER A 185 13.45 -7.51 -4.40
N LYS A 186 13.26 -7.50 -3.08
CA LYS A 186 11.92 -7.46 -2.46
C LYS A 186 11.21 -6.10 -2.68
N SER A 187 11.93 -5.11 -3.16
CA SER A 187 11.46 -3.73 -3.35
C SER A 187 11.75 -3.25 -4.77
N SER A 188 11.63 -4.15 -5.74
CA SER A 188 11.89 -3.89 -7.15
C SER A 188 11.01 -2.76 -7.72
N ASN A 189 9.87 -2.48 -7.11
CA ASN A 189 8.97 -1.39 -7.48
C ASN A 189 9.34 -0.03 -6.88
N HIS A 190 10.45 0.08 -6.13
CA HIS A 190 10.99 1.34 -5.60
C HIS A 190 12.24 1.79 -6.35
N THR A 191 12.50 3.10 -6.34
CA THR A 191 13.78 3.68 -6.77
C THR A 191 14.94 3.36 -5.82
N ILE A 192 16.16 3.30 -6.34
CA ILE A 192 17.39 3.30 -5.52
C ILE A 192 17.85 4.72 -5.13
N LEU A 193 17.28 5.75 -5.75
CA LEU A 193 17.67 7.15 -5.52
C LEU A 193 17.29 7.61 -4.12
N THR A 194 18.08 8.54 -3.58
CA THR A 194 17.74 9.27 -2.35
C THR A 194 16.52 10.17 -2.55
N LEU A 195 15.98 10.71 -1.46
CA LEU A 195 14.85 11.64 -1.57
C LEU A 195 15.27 12.95 -2.27
N GLU A 196 16.50 13.42 -2.04
CA GLU A 196 17.07 14.60 -2.70
C GLU A 196 17.22 14.38 -4.20
N GLU A 197 17.82 13.26 -4.60
CA GLU A 197 17.97 12.88 -6.02
C GLU A 197 16.62 12.71 -6.70
N SER A 198 15.67 12.05 -6.03
CA SER A 198 14.30 11.87 -6.53
C SER A 198 13.57 13.21 -6.74
N LYS A 199 13.83 14.21 -5.88
CA LYS A 199 13.24 15.55 -6.01
C LYS A 199 13.78 16.33 -7.22
N ALA A 200 14.95 15.96 -7.73
CA ALA A 200 15.60 16.55 -8.89
C ALA A 200 15.24 15.86 -10.23
N LEU A 201 14.49 14.75 -10.21
CA LEU A 201 14.05 14.07 -11.43
C LEU A 201 13.21 15.00 -12.32
N PRO A 202 13.47 15.06 -13.65
CA PRO A 202 12.69 15.86 -14.58
C PRO A 202 11.39 15.15 -15.00
N ASP A 203 10.61 15.82 -15.85
CA ASP A 203 9.48 15.24 -16.60
C ASP A 203 8.37 14.59 -15.76
N PHE A 204 8.05 15.21 -14.61
CA PHE A 204 6.89 14.84 -13.79
C PHE A 204 5.67 15.71 -14.06
N VAL A 205 4.50 15.14 -13.77
CA VAL A 205 3.26 15.90 -13.55
C VAL A 205 2.97 15.90 -12.05
N GLU A 206 2.69 17.08 -11.49
CA GLU A 206 2.39 17.23 -10.06
C GLU A 206 0.92 17.56 -9.84
N PHE A 207 0.31 16.92 -8.83
CA PHE A 207 -1.06 17.15 -8.41
C PHE A 207 -1.10 17.51 -6.92
N ASN A 208 -1.86 18.55 -6.58
CA ASN A 208 -2.32 18.78 -5.22
C ASN A 208 -3.66 18.05 -5.06
N VAL A 209 -3.70 17.11 -4.12
CA VAL A 209 -4.90 16.35 -3.77
C VAL A 209 -5.35 16.85 -2.39
N ASP A 210 -6.27 17.79 -2.40
CA ASP A 210 -6.85 18.37 -1.20
C ASP A 210 -8.02 17.53 -0.68
N ALA A 211 -8.47 17.82 0.54
CA ALA A 211 -9.62 17.18 1.14
C ALA A 211 -10.84 17.16 0.19
N ASN A 212 -11.49 16.00 0.10
CA ASN A 212 -12.63 15.69 -0.77
C ASN A 212 -12.29 15.67 -2.27
N THR A 213 -11.01 15.53 -2.61
CA THR A 213 -10.57 15.26 -3.99
C THR A 213 -9.84 13.94 -4.05
N ALA A 214 -9.94 13.26 -5.19
CA ALA A 214 -9.22 12.03 -5.42
C ALA A 214 -8.36 12.13 -6.67
N LEU A 215 -7.27 11.37 -6.69
CA LEU A 215 -6.35 11.29 -7.81
C LEU A 215 -6.39 9.88 -8.39
N TYR A 216 -6.62 9.80 -9.69
CA TYR A 216 -6.40 8.59 -10.44
C TYR A 216 -4.92 8.44 -10.77
N ILE A 217 -4.33 7.32 -10.33
CA ILE A 217 -2.94 6.92 -10.54
C ILE A 217 -2.98 5.61 -11.34
N PRO A 218 -2.59 5.61 -12.62
CA PRO A 218 -2.69 4.41 -13.44
C PRO A 218 -1.64 3.36 -13.08
N GLU A 219 -1.98 2.07 -13.28
CA GLU A 219 -1.04 0.95 -13.03
C GLU A 219 0.31 1.20 -13.72
N GLY A 220 1.40 0.99 -12.98
CA GLY A 220 2.78 1.15 -13.44
C GLY A 220 3.30 2.59 -13.50
N TRP A 221 2.47 3.60 -13.22
CA TRP A 221 2.98 4.96 -13.06
C TRP A 221 3.79 5.09 -11.77
N TRP A 222 4.99 5.61 -11.92
CA TRP A 222 5.84 5.94 -10.79
C TRP A 222 5.30 7.17 -10.09
N HIS A 223 5.33 7.19 -8.78
CA HIS A 223 4.82 8.29 -8.00
C HIS A 223 5.59 8.50 -6.69
N GLN A 224 5.69 9.77 -6.31
CA GLN A 224 6.18 10.22 -5.01
C GLN A 224 5.06 11.01 -4.34
N VAL A 225 4.81 10.71 -3.07
CA VAL A 225 3.73 11.33 -2.30
C VAL A 225 4.32 12.07 -1.12
N HIS A 226 4.09 13.37 -1.09
CA HIS A 226 4.26 14.21 0.08
C HIS A 226 2.91 14.37 0.79
N SER A 227 2.84 14.04 2.08
CA SER A 227 1.64 14.20 2.90
C SER A 227 1.83 15.33 3.89
N ALA A 228 0.87 16.24 3.98
CA ALA A 228 0.84 17.24 5.04
C ALA A 228 0.54 16.61 6.41
N SER A 229 0.85 17.31 7.49
CA SER A 229 0.43 16.91 8.85
C SER A 229 -1.07 16.66 8.93
N PHE A 230 -1.46 15.70 9.75
CA PHE A 230 -2.86 15.36 10.00
C PHE A 230 -3.67 15.00 8.73
N THR A 231 -3.02 14.42 7.73
CA THR A 231 -3.70 13.97 6.51
C THR A 231 -4.33 12.60 6.70
N VAL A 232 -5.60 12.44 6.29
CA VAL A 232 -6.30 11.16 6.20
C VAL A 232 -6.63 10.89 4.74
N ALA A 233 -6.27 9.71 4.25
CA ALA A 233 -6.59 9.29 2.89
C ALA A 233 -7.08 7.84 2.85
N VAL A 234 -7.88 7.55 1.83
CA VAL A 234 -8.31 6.20 1.49
C VAL A 234 -7.90 5.96 0.05
N ASN A 235 -7.22 4.84 -0.20
CA ASN A 235 -6.93 4.43 -1.58
C ASN A 235 -7.71 3.17 -1.95
N TYR A 236 -8.09 3.10 -3.22
CA TYR A 236 -8.86 2.00 -3.81
C TYR A 236 -8.03 1.40 -4.93
N TRP A 237 -7.61 0.15 -4.76
CA TRP A 237 -6.97 -0.62 -5.81
C TRP A 237 -7.98 -1.50 -6.53
N PHE A 238 -7.80 -1.61 -7.84
CA PHE A 238 -8.54 -2.52 -8.70
C PHE A 238 -7.63 -3.03 -9.79
N ASP A 239 -8.01 -4.17 -10.35
CA ASP A 239 -7.20 -4.81 -11.38
C ASP A 239 -7.08 -3.92 -12.60
N GLY A 240 -5.84 -3.69 -13.01
CA GLY A 240 -5.56 -3.08 -14.30
C GLY A 240 -5.75 -4.06 -15.43
N MET A 241 -5.92 -3.51 -16.63
CA MET A 241 -6.25 -4.31 -17.81
C MET A 241 -5.00 -4.98 -18.40
N ARG A 242 -4.22 -5.75 -17.64
CA ARG A 242 -2.93 -6.33 -18.10
C ARG A 242 -3.00 -6.96 -19.49
N SER A 243 -4.11 -7.64 -19.81
CA SER A 243 -4.38 -8.20 -21.15
C SER A 243 -4.55 -7.16 -22.27
N ARG A 244 -5.10 -5.97 -21.98
CA ARG A 244 -5.26 -4.86 -22.95
C ARG A 244 -4.03 -3.97 -23.05
N LEU A 245 -3.09 -4.07 -22.10
CA LEU A 245 -2.01 -3.10 -21.95
C LEU A 245 -0.74 -3.46 -22.71
N LEU A 246 -0.61 -4.70 -23.18
CA LEU A 246 0.38 -5.09 -24.20
C LEU A 246 0.20 -4.32 -25.52
N ALA A 247 -0.99 -3.77 -25.77
CA ALA A 247 -1.26 -2.96 -26.95
C ALA A 247 -0.73 -1.51 -26.85
N GLN A 248 -0.22 -1.07 -25.68
CA GLN A 248 0.33 0.27 -25.47
C GLN A 248 1.87 0.22 -25.44
N PRO A 249 2.58 0.69 -26.49
CA PRO A 249 4.05 0.61 -26.55
C PRO A 249 4.76 1.28 -25.36
N THR A 250 4.20 2.36 -24.82
CA THR A 250 4.75 3.08 -23.66
C THR A 250 4.74 2.25 -22.37
N MET A 251 3.91 1.20 -22.30
CA MET A 251 3.83 0.31 -21.15
C MET A 251 4.70 -0.95 -21.29
N VAL A 252 5.27 -1.20 -22.48
CA VAL A 252 6.08 -2.41 -22.73
C VAL A 252 7.24 -2.55 -21.73
N PRO A 253 8.01 -1.50 -21.38
CA PRO A 253 9.08 -1.62 -20.39
C PRO A 253 8.57 -2.07 -19.01
N TYR A 254 7.41 -1.55 -18.59
CA TYR A 254 6.77 -1.93 -17.33
C TYR A 254 6.34 -3.41 -17.35
N TYR A 255 5.68 -3.88 -18.41
CA TYR A 255 5.26 -5.28 -18.47
C TYR A 255 6.41 -6.26 -18.58
N ALA A 256 7.42 -5.93 -19.40
CA ALA A 256 8.62 -6.75 -19.48
C ALA A 256 9.23 -6.92 -18.10
N ARG A 257 9.28 -5.84 -17.30
CA ARG A 257 9.73 -5.88 -15.92
C ARG A 257 8.84 -6.78 -15.04
N VAL A 258 7.52 -6.57 -15.02
CA VAL A 258 6.58 -7.37 -14.19
C VAL A 258 6.64 -8.86 -14.54
N VAL A 259 6.66 -9.20 -15.83
CA VAL A 259 6.77 -10.61 -16.27
C VAL A 259 8.07 -11.24 -15.77
N VAL A 260 9.19 -10.52 -15.86
CA VAL A 260 10.47 -11.01 -15.38
C VAL A 260 10.48 -11.13 -13.85
N GLU A 261 9.90 -10.17 -13.12
CA GLU A 261 9.73 -10.23 -11.67
C GLU A 261 8.93 -11.48 -11.26
N ASP A 262 7.81 -11.76 -11.93
CA ASP A 262 6.97 -12.92 -11.69
C ASP A 262 7.70 -14.24 -12.00
N LEU A 263 8.45 -14.32 -13.11
CA LEU A 263 9.27 -15.49 -13.46
C LEU A 263 10.35 -15.75 -12.41
N VAL A 264 11.06 -14.70 -11.98
CA VAL A 264 12.09 -14.79 -10.93
C VAL A 264 11.47 -15.22 -9.61
N ARG A 265 10.30 -14.68 -9.25
CA ARG A 265 9.56 -15.09 -8.05
C ARG A 265 9.18 -16.57 -8.11
N SER A 266 8.61 -17.03 -9.22
CA SER A 266 8.23 -18.44 -9.41
C SER A 266 9.45 -19.35 -9.26
N ALA A 267 10.53 -19.07 -9.99
CA ALA A 267 11.74 -19.89 -9.94
C ALA A 267 12.35 -19.97 -8.52
N ARG A 268 12.27 -18.88 -7.75
CA ARG A 268 12.71 -18.87 -6.34
C ARG A 268 11.84 -19.73 -5.43
N LEU A 269 10.53 -19.69 -5.61
CA LEU A 269 9.60 -20.50 -4.83
C LEU A 269 9.82 -21.99 -5.13
N ASP A 270 9.97 -22.34 -6.40
CA ASP A 270 10.26 -23.71 -6.82
C ASP A 270 11.58 -24.20 -6.21
N ALA A 271 12.65 -23.41 -6.32
CA ALA A 271 13.94 -23.75 -5.72
C ALA A 271 13.89 -23.87 -4.19
N MET A 272 13.09 -23.04 -3.52
CA MET A 272 12.93 -23.10 -2.06
C MET A 272 12.16 -24.34 -1.64
N LYS A 273 11.09 -24.70 -2.37
CA LYS A 273 10.35 -25.94 -2.16
C LYS A 273 11.26 -27.15 -2.32
N ASP A 274 12.03 -27.21 -3.40
CA ASP A 274 12.99 -28.29 -3.64
C ASP A 274 14.02 -28.41 -2.51
N ALA A 275 14.54 -27.29 -1.99
CA ALA A 275 15.50 -27.28 -0.89
C ALA A 275 14.88 -27.75 0.44
N VAL A 276 13.63 -27.38 0.72
CA VAL A 276 12.88 -27.83 1.89
C VAL A 276 12.62 -29.34 1.80
N ASP A 277 12.15 -29.82 0.65
CA ASP A 277 11.86 -31.23 0.42
C ASP A 277 13.11 -32.10 0.54
N GLN A 278 14.24 -31.66 -0.06
CA GLN A 278 15.53 -32.34 0.10
C GLN A 278 16.02 -32.35 1.55
N SER A 279 15.83 -31.26 2.28
CA SER A 279 16.23 -31.18 3.69
C SER A 279 15.37 -32.07 4.57
N ARG A 280 14.05 -32.09 4.35
CA ARG A 280 13.12 -33.02 5.00
C ARG A 280 13.50 -34.47 4.73
N HIS A 281 13.78 -34.82 3.48
CA HIS A 281 14.21 -36.16 3.10
C HIS A 281 15.50 -36.60 3.83
N ARG A 282 16.51 -35.72 3.90
CA ARG A 282 17.76 -35.98 4.65
C ARG A 282 17.53 -36.18 6.15
N LEU A 283 16.63 -35.40 6.75
CA LEU A 283 16.31 -35.51 8.17
C LEU A 283 15.52 -36.80 8.48
N LEU A 284 14.59 -37.19 7.63
CA LEU A 284 13.88 -38.48 7.71
C LEU A 284 14.84 -39.67 7.59
N GLN A 285 15.77 -39.65 6.63
CA GLN A 285 16.80 -40.69 6.48
C GLN A 285 17.71 -40.82 7.70
N ARG A 286 17.92 -39.73 8.45
CA ARG A 286 18.73 -39.71 9.67
C ARG A 286 17.93 -40.02 10.94
N ASN A 287 16.64 -40.35 10.83
CA ASN A 287 15.71 -40.51 11.95
C ASN A 287 15.67 -39.28 12.89
N LEU A 288 15.96 -38.09 12.35
CA LEU A 288 15.89 -36.83 13.10
C LEU A 288 14.52 -36.15 13.00
N LEU A 289 13.65 -36.66 12.11
CA LEU A 289 12.22 -36.36 12.05
C LEU A 289 11.47 -37.68 12.25
N ALA A 290 10.40 -37.67 13.04
CA ALA A 290 9.49 -38.81 13.14
C ALA A 290 8.79 -39.02 11.79
N GLN A 291 8.64 -40.27 11.37
CA GLN A 291 7.72 -40.60 10.28
C GLN A 291 6.31 -40.50 10.83
N ASP A 292 5.57 -39.45 10.47
CA ASP A 292 4.16 -39.35 10.84
C ASP A 292 3.34 -40.24 9.87
N PRO A 293 2.57 -41.24 10.35
CA PRO A 293 1.73 -42.07 9.50
C PRO A 293 0.55 -41.30 8.86
N TYR A 294 0.32 -40.03 9.23
CA TYR A 294 -0.71 -39.16 8.65
C TYR A 294 -0.15 -37.98 7.82
N ASP A 295 1.14 -38.01 7.46
CA ASP A 295 1.85 -36.92 6.78
C ASP A 295 1.50 -36.81 5.27
N SER A 296 0.20 -36.77 4.94
CA SER A 296 -0.31 -36.33 3.63
C SER A 296 -0.61 -34.83 3.59
N PHE A 297 -0.22 -34.07 4.63
CA PHE A 297 -0.03 -32.63 4.47
C PHE A 297 1.23 -32.41 3.61
N LEU A 298 1.03 -32.54 2.30
CA LEU A 298 1.61 -31.58 1.38
C LEU A 298 1.50 -30.23 2.08
N LEU A 299 2.63 -29.56 2.31
CA LEU A 299 2.62 -28.11 2.34
C LEU A 299 2.09 -27.70 0.97
N ASP A 300 0.77 -27.70 0.83
CA ASP A 300 0.08 -27.17 -0.31
C ASP A 300 0.20 -25.67 -0.14
N VAL A 301 1.39 -25.19 -0.49
CA VAL A 301 1.62 -23.81 -0.87
C VAL A 301 0.97 -23.64 -2.26
N SER A 302 -0.32 -23.96 -2.35
CA SER A 302 -1.15 -23.67 -3.50
C SER A 302 -1.65 -22.24 -3.33
N PHE A 303 -0.72 -21.30 -3.46
CA PHE A 303 -1.10 -19.94 -3.80
C PHE A 303 -1.53 -19.96 -5.25
N HIS A 304 -2.85 -19.88 -5.46
CA HIS A 304 -3.42 -19.58 -6.76
C HIS A 304 -2.95 -18.17 -7.13
N GLY A 305 -1.77 -18.10 -7.75
CA GLY A 305 -1.39 -16.96 -8.56
C GLY A 305 -2.52 -16.73 -9.55
N ALA A 306 -3.10 -15.54 -9.53
CA ALA A 306 -4.15 -15.14 -10.45
C ALA A 306 -3.72 -15.51 -11.88
N GLY A 307 -4.31 -16.61 -12.36
CA GLY A 307 -3.94 -17.20 -13.62
C GLY A 307 -4.33 -16.27 -14.74
N LEU A 308 -3.36 -15.94 -15.59
CA LEU A 308 -3.61 -15.72 -17.01
C LEU A 308 -4.32 -16.99 -17.56
N ARG A 309 -5.65 -17.00 -17.52
CA ARG A 309 -6.44 -17.90 -18.38
C ARG A 309 -6.41 -17.32 -19.78
N LEU A 310 -5.42 -17.74 -20.56
CA LEU A 310 -5.52 -17.74 -22.02
C LEU A 310 -6.40 -18.93 -22.42
N GLY A 311 -7.71 -18.67 -22.52
CA GLY A 311 -8.67 -19.57 -23.15
C GLY A 311 -8.93 -19.12 -24.59
N ARG A 312 -8.95 -20.09 -25.51
CA ARG A 312 -9.27 -19.92 -26.94
C ARG A 312 -10.68 -19.39 -27.16
#